data_AF-A0A3M1A538-F1
#
_entry.id   AF-A0A3M1A538-F1
#
_cell.length_a   1.000
_cell.length_b   1.000
_cell.length_c   1.000
_cell.angle_alpha   90.00
_cell.angle_beta   90.00
_cell.angle_gamma   90.00
#
_symmetry.space_group_name_H-M   'P 1'
#
loop_
_entity.id
_entity.type
_entity.pdbx_description
1 polymer ?
#
loop_
_entity_poly.entity_id
_entity_poly.type
_entity_poly.pdbx_seq_one_letter_code
_entity_poly.pdbx_strand_id
1 'polypeptide(L)'
;MKFLCIECDEAMNLKKTSGPDEGSLAVIFSCPNCQKEIAMLTNAMETQMVRALGVKIGGDNQASQPMETVRQSLVHKRDDLPAQEPGEPITSPQQANDAGSGSGCPFSEIVSDAFEAKDSSEADLVWTAPAQERLQRIPIFVRGMVKKSIEQYAREKGCHEIDVAMMEELKGNYGF
;
A
#
# COMPACT_ATOMS: atom_id res chain seq x y z
N MET A 1 8.87 -9.66 14.34
CA MET A 1 10.30 -10.07 14.37
C MET A 1 10.67 -10.41 15.81
N LYS A 2 11.57 -11.38 16.05
CA LYS A 2 12.12 -11.70 17.37
C LYS A 2 13.61 -11.38 17.36
N PHE A 3 14.12 -10.81 18.45
CA PHE A 3 15.53 -10.47 18.62
C PHE A 3 16.12 -11.24 19.79
N LEU A 4 17.40 -11.59 19.70
CA LEU A 4 18.15 -12.31 20.73
C LEU A 4 19.24 -11.39 21.30
N CYS A 5 19.35 -11.29 22.61
CA CYS A 5 20.46 -10.63 23.27
C CYS A 5 21.67 -11.57 23.27
N ILE A 6 22.76 -11.20 22.59
CA ILE A 6 23.95 -12.06 22.44
C ILE A 6 24.65 -12.33 23.78
N GLU A 7 24.64 -11.35 24.69
CA GLU A 7 25.35 -11.49 25.98
C GLU A 7 24.62 -12.37 26.97
N CYS A 8 23.29 -12.41 26.90
CA CYS A 8 22.46 -13.18 27.82
C CYS A 8 21.90 -14.47 27.20
N ASP A 9 22.06 -14.65 25.88
CA ASP A 9 21.46 -15.73 25.09
C ASP A 9 19.93 -15.85 25.29
N GLU A 10 19.26 -14.71 25.42
CA GLU A 10 17.83 -14.63 25.71
C GLU A 10 17.07 -13.80 24.69
N ALA A 11 15.82 -14.19 24.40
CA ALA A 11 14.94 -13.44 23.51
C ALA A 11 14.54 -12.10 24.15
N MET A 12 14.68 -11.02 23.39
CA MET A 12 14.31 -9.67 23.82
C MET A 12 12.79 -9.48 23.78
N ASN A 13 12.27 -8.71 24.73
CA ASN A 13 10.85 -8.35 24.82
C ASN A 13 10.57 -7.02 24.14
N LEU A 14 9.38 -6.87 23.55
CA LEU A 14 8.90 -5.58 23.07
C LEU A 14 8.67 -4.67 24.27
N LYS A 15 9.38 -3.54 24.31
CA LYS A 15 9.26 -2.55 25.40
C LYS A 15 8.31 -1.43 25.04
N LYS A 16 8.43 -0.87 23.83
CA LYS A 16 7.63 0.28 23.39
C LYS A 16 7.51 0.31 21.88
N THR A 17 6.35 0.77 21.40
CA THR A 17 6.16 1.20 20.01
C THR A 17 5.81 2.70 20.04
N SER A 18 6.50 3.52 19.25
CA SER A 18 6.29 4.98 19.17
C SER A 18 6.14 5.42 17.72
N GLY A 19 5.32 6.45 17.50
CA GLY A 19 5.02 6.98 16.17
C GLY A 19 3.74 6.38 15.54
N PRO A 20 3.49 6.64 14.26
CA PRO A 20 4.44 7.15 13.28
C PRO A 20 4.65 8.66 13.35
N ASP A 21 5.92 9.07 13.52
CA ASP A 21 6.36 10.47 13.41
C ASP A 21 6.95 10.67 12.01
N GLU A 22 6.49 11.69 11.29
CA GLU A 22 6.78 11.89 9.85
C GLU A 22 6.58 10.61 8.99
N GLY A 23 5.65 9.75 9.39
CA GLY A 23 5.38 8.47 8.73
C GLY A 23 6.24 7.31 9.20
N SER A 24 7.33 7.51 9.96
CA SER A 24 8.23 6.46 10.41
C SER A 24 7.82 5.90 11.78
N LEU A 25 7.77 4.57 11.93
CA LEU A 25 7.44 3.90 13.20
C LEU A 25 8.71 3.39 13.89
N ALA A 26 8.85 3.69 15.18
CA ALA A 26 9.94 3.21 16.03
C ALA A 26 9.47 2.11 16.99
N VAL A 27 10.17 0.97 16.98
CA VAL A 27 9.87 -0.19 17.84
C VAL A 27 11.09 -0.52 18.69
N ILE A 28 10.94 -0.49 20.02
CA ILE A 28 12.02 -0.69 20.99
C ILE A 28 11.88 -2.07 21.62
N PHE A 29 12.96 -2.84 21.61
CA PHE A 29 13.07 -4.13 22.30
C PHE A 29 14.10 -4.04 23.42
N SER A 30 13.85 -4.72 24.54
CA SER A 30 14.76 -4.77 25.68
C SER A 30 15.03 -6.20 26.12
N CYS A 31 16.29 -6.50 26.45
CA CYS A 31 16.65 -7.77 27.09
C CYS A 31 16.10 -7.80 28.53
N PRO A 32 15.41 -8.87 28.96
CA PRO A 32 14.88 -8.95 30.32
C PRO A 32 15.96 -9.08 31.40
N ASN A 33 17.15 -9.59 31.05
CA ASN A 33 18.23 -9.84 32.00
C ASN A 33 19.17 -8.64 32.17
N CYS A 34 19.79 -8.16 31.08
CA CYS A 34 20.78 -7.06 31.13
C CYS A 34 20.24 -5.68 30.76
N GLN A 35 18.95 -5.56 30.44
CA GLN A 35 18.26 -4.30 30.08
C GLN A 35 18.80 -3.58 28.83
N LYS A 36 19.68 -4.20 28.04
CA LYS A 36 20.12 -3.63 26.77
C LYS A 36 18.95 -3.43 25.82
N GLU A 37 18.97 -2.31 25.11
CA GLU A 37 17.90 -1.91 24.22
C GLU A 37 18.38 -1.82 22.77
N ILE A 38 17.47 -2.17 21.86
CA ILE A 38 17.62 -1.93 20.42
C ILE A 38 16.34 -1.25 19.92
N ALA A 39 16.50 -0.33 18.98
CA ALA A 39 15.38 0.34 18.32
C ALA A 39 15.39 0.04 16.82
N MET A 40 14.24 -0.39 16.31
CA MET A 40 13.98 -0.52 14.88
C MET A 40 13.19 0.69 14.42
N LEU A 41 13.76 1.50 13.52
CA LEU A 41 13.08 2.60 12.86
C LEU A 41 12.69 2.16 11.45
N THR A 42 11.39 2.12 11.19
CA THR A 42 10.84 1.74 9.88
C THR A 42 10.77 2.94 8.95
N ASN A 43 10.83 2.70 7.65
CA ASN A 43 10.70 3.75 6.64
C ASN A 43 9.25 4.28 6.60
N ALA A 44 9.10 5.58 6.32
CA ALA A 44 7.81 6.24 6.18
C ALA A 44 6.90 5.61 5.12
N MET A 45 7.44 5.29 3.93
CA MET A 45 6.63 4.71 2.84
C MET A 45 6.09 3.32 3.22
N GLU A 46 6.93 2.49 3.82
CA GLU A 46 6.56 1.13 4.23
C GLU A 46 5.51 1.15 5.35
N THR A 47 5.71 2.02 6.35
CA THR A 47 4.77 2.19 7.47
C THR A 47 3.41 2.67 6.99
N GLN A 48 3.37 3.63 6.06
CA GLN A 48 2.11 4.12 5.48
C GLN A 48 1.37 3.01 4.71
N MET A 49 2.09 2.22 3.92
CA MET A 49 1.51 1.10 3.16
C MET A 49 0.91 0.04 4.09
N VAL A 50 1.64 -0.40 5.12
CA VAL A 50 1.15 -1.45 6.04
C VAL A 50 -0.05 -0.95 6.86
N ARG A 51 -0.09 0.34 7.22
CA ARG A 51 -1.25 0.95 7.87
C ARG A 51 -2.47 1.03 6.94
N ALA A 52 -2.29 1.35 5.67
CA ALA A 52 -3.38 1.35 4.68
C ALA A 52 -3.99 -0.05 4.49
N LEU A 53 -3.18 -1.10 4.68
CA LEU A 53 -3.64 -2.49 4.68
C LEU A 53 -4.35 -2.91 5.99
N GLY A 54 -4.48 -2.01 6.98
CA GLY A 54 -5.18 -2.27 8.24
C GLY A 54 -4.47 -3.22 9.19
N VAL A 55 -3.21 -3.55 8.92
CA VAL A 55 -2.41 -4.46 9.76
C VAL A 55 -1.90 -3.70 10.98
N LYS A 56 -2.24 -4.19 12.18
CA LYS A 56 -1.78 -3.59 13.44
C LYS A 56 -0.32 -3.95 13.69
N ILE A 57 0.54 -2.94 13.68
CA ILE A 57 1.95 -3.07 14.09
C ILE A 57 2.05 -2.60 15.54
N GLY A 58 2.43 -3.49 16.45
CA GLY A 58 2.49 -3.20 17.88
C GLY A 58 1.22 -3.66 18.59
N GLY A 59 1.39 -4.66 19.45
CA GLY A 59 0.29 -5.28 20.19
C GLY A 59 -0.09 -4.46 21.41
N ASP A 60 -0.75 -3.33 21.20
CA ASP A 60 -1.68 -2.83 22.20
C ASP A 60 -3.05 -3.36 21.82
N ASN A 61 -3.55 -4.31 22.61
CA ASN A 61 -4.85 -4.93 22.45
C ASN A 61 -5.96 -3.95 22.86
N GLN A 62 -6.08 -2.83 22.15
CA GLN A 62 -7.38 -2.22 21.94
C GLN A 62 -7.92 -2.78 20.63
N ALA A 63 -8.89 -3.69 20.80
CA ALA A 63 -9.80 -4.07 19.74
C ALA A 63 -10.26 -2.79 19.04
N SER A 64 -9.96 -2.69 17.76
CA SER A 64 -10.35 -1.56 16.93
C SER A 64 -11.87 -1.64 16.88
N GLN A 65 -12.53 -0.82 17.69
CA GLN A 65 -13.98 -0.81 17.65
C GLN A 65 -14.36 -0.24 16.29
N PRO A 66 -15.25 -0.92 15.55
CA PRO A 66 -15.68 -0.41 14.25
C PRO A 66 -16.20 1.01 14.43
N MET A 67 -15.86 1.88 13.47
CA MET A 67 -16.26 3.29 13.45
C MET A 67 -15.57 4.21 14.48
N GLU A 68 -14.31 3.94 14.86
CA GLU A 68 -13.55 4.82 15.77
C GLU A 68 -13.39 6.24 15.22
N THR A 69 -13.03 6.38 13.94
CA THR A 69 -12.94 7.68 13.26
C THR A 69 -14.28 8.42 13.25
N VAL A 70 -15.39 7.70 13.06
CA VAL A 70 -16.73 8.31 13.06
C VAL A 70 -17.17 8.69 14.48
N ARG A 71 -16.79 7.91 15.50
CA ARG A 71 -17.03 8.26 16.91
C ARG A 71 -16.27 9.54 17.31
N GLN A 72 -15.01 9.68 16.91
CA GLN A 72 -14.24 10.91 17.17
C GLN A 72 -14.90 12.14 16.55
N SER A 73 -15.46 12.02 15.34
CA SER A 73 -16.22 13.11 14.70
C SER A 73 -17.54 13.45 15.42
N LEU A 74 -18.18 12.48 16.07
CA LEU A 74 -19.43 12.68 16.83
C LEU A 74 -19.21 13.22 18.26
N VAL A 75 -18.03 13.04 18.83
CA VAL A 75 -17.67 13.62 20.13
C VAL A 75 -17.46 15.13 19.97
N HIS A 76 -16.74 15.57 18.93
CA HIS A 76 -16.56 17.00 18.67
C HIS A 76 -17.83 17.76 18.27
N LYS A 77 -18.85 17.07 17.74
CA LYS A 77 -20.11 17.72 17.35
C LYS A 77 -21.10 17.91 18.50
N ARG A 78 -20.83 17.32 19.68
CA ARG A 78 -21.70 17.43 20.87
C ARG A 78 -21.40 18.64 21.75
N ASP A 79 -20.25 19.29 21.58
CA ASP A 79 -19.88 20.47 22.37
C ASP A 79 -20.55 21.77 21.88
N ASP A 80 -21.21 21.77 20.72
CA ASP A 80 -21.81 22.96 20.08
C ASP A 80 -23.35 22.92 19.93
N LEU A 81 -24.07 22.20 20.80
CA LEU A 81 -25.55 22.13 20.73
C LEU A 81 -26.22 22.35 22.10
N PRO A 82 -27.11 23.35 22.24
CA PRO A 82 -27.90 23.54 23.45
C PRO A 82 -28.89 22.39 23.63
N ALA A 83 -29.06 21.97 24.89
CA ALA A 83 -29.91 20.86 25.31
C ALA A 83 -31.38 21.09 24.91
N GLN A 84 -31.97 20.11 24.22
CA GLN A 84 -33.43 20.03 24.07
C GLN A 84 -33.89 18.57 24.17
N GLU A 85 -34.82 18.36 25.09
CA GLU A 85 -35.35 17.07 25.54
C GLU A 85 -36.30 16.39 24.52
N PRO A 86 -36.53 15.06 24.62
CA PRO A 86 -37.11 14.24 23.55
C PRO A 86 -38.65 14.17 23.56
N GLY A 87 -39.25 14.14 22.37
CA GLY A 87 -40.68 13.87 22.14
C GLY A 87 -40.96 13.28 20.75
N GLU A 88 -41.12 11.96 20.72
CA GLU A 88 -42.00 11.05 19.95
C GLU A 88 -42.46 11.28 18.47
N PRO A 89 -42.83 10.18 17.75
CA PRO A 89 -42.56 9.97 16.33
C PRO A 89 -43.74 10.28 15.40
N ILE A 90 -43.44 10.48 14.11
CA ILE A 90 -44.47 10.56 13.07
C ILE A 90 -44.16 9.56 11.95
N THR A 91 -45.21 8.82 11.63
CA THR A 91 -45.39 7.67 10.77
C THR A 91 -45.11 7.91 9.28
N SER A 92 -44.61 6.87 8.61
CA SER A 92 -44.65 6.72 7.15
C SER A 92 -46.09 6.77 6.60
N PRO A 93 -46.27 7.12 5.32
CA PRO A 93 -46.83 6.08 4.44
C PRO A 93 -46.30 6.04 2.99
N GLN A 94 -46.07 4.80 2.56
CA GLN A 94 -46.52 4.15 1.31
C GLN A 94 -45.86 4.41 -0.07
N GLN A 95 -45.47 3.26 -0.62
CA GLN A 95 -45.11 2.81 -1.98
C GLN A 95 -45.86 3.42 -3.18
N ALA A 96 -45.17 3.45 -4.33
CA ALA A 96 -45.71 3.03 -5.63
C ALA A 96 -44.58 2.51 -6.56
N ASN A 97 -44.90 1.47 -7.33
CA ASN A 97 -44.04 0.64 -8.17
C ASN A 97 -43.60 1.32 -9.48
N ASP A 98 -42.46 0.91 -10.05
CA ASP A 98 -42.35 0.63 -11.50
C ASP A 98 -41.18 -0.34 -11.77
N ALA A 99 -41.45 -1.37 -12.57
CA ALA A 99 -40.50 -2.37 -13.03
C ALA A 99 -40.19 -2.11 -14.51
N GLY A 100 -38.98 -1.65 -14.80
CA GLY A 100 -38.43 -1.52 -16.14
C GLY A 100 -37.11 -2.26 -16.25
N SER A 101 -37.13 -3.44 -16.88
CA SER A 101 -35.94 -4.17 -17.29
C SER A 101 -35.27 -3.43 -18.44
N GLY A 102 -33.99 -3.09 -18.27
CA GLY A 102 -33.17 -2.40 -19.25
C GLY A 102 -31.70 -2.54 -18.89
N SER A 103 -31.17 -3.77 -19.02
CA SER A 103 -29.73 -4.02 -18.99
C SER A 103 -29.10 -3.34 -20.20
N GLY A 104 -28.58 -2.13 -20.02
CA GLY A 104 -27.90 -1.38 -21.07
C GLY A 104 -27.39 -0.06 -20.54
N CYS A 105 -26.32 -0.09 -19.74
CA CYS A 105 -25.64 1.13 -19.32
C CYS A 105 -25.04 1.83 -20.56
N PRO A 106 -25.39 3.10 -20.86
CA PRO A 106 -24.90 3.85 -22.02
C PRO A 106 -23.42 4.29 -21.89
N PHE A 107 -22.64 3.64 -21.03
CA PHE A 107 -21.22 3.92 -20.77
C PHE A 107 -20.26 2.91 -21.43
N SER A 108 -20.78 1.83 -22.04
CA SER A 108 -19.93 0.82 -22.68
C SER A 108 -19.38 1.21 -24.05
N GLU A 109 -19.91 2.22 -24.74
CA GLU A 109 -19.40 2.63 -26.06
C GLU A 109 -18.16 3.54 -25.99
N ILE A 110 -17.90 4.23 -24.88
CA ILE A 110 -16.74 5.14 -24.75
C ILE A 110 -15.47 4.41 -24.29
N VAL A 111 -15.62 3.23 -23.66
CA VAL A 111 -14.46 2.44 -23.17
C VAL A 111 -13.85 1.52 -24.22
N SER A 112 -14.54 1.30 -25.34
CA SER A 112 -13.99 0.52 -26.47
C SER A 112 -13.03 1.33 -27.33
N ASP A 113 -13.27 2.64 -27.48
CA ASP A 113 -12.43 3.52 -28.32
C ASP A 113 -11.15 4.00 -27.58
N ALA A 114 -11.17 4.00 -26.24
CA ALA A 114 -10.00 4.37 -25.42
C ALA A 114 -8.97 3.23 -25.26
N PHE A 115 -9.34 1.98 -25.60
CA PHE A 115 -8.41 0.85 -25.63
C PHE A 115 -7.78 0.61 -27.01
N GLU A 116 -8.28 1.30 -28.04
CA GLU A 116 -7.73 1.28 -29.42
C GLU A 116 -6.94 2.54 -29.77
N ALA A 117 -6.34 3.20 -28.77
CA ALA A 117 -5.20 4.10 -29.00
C ALA A 117 -3.94 3.27 -29.27
N LYS A 118 -3.96 2.60 -30.43
CA LYS A 118 -2.84 2.28 -31.31
C LYS A 118 -1.47 2.60 -30.71
N ASP A 119 -0.84 1.57 -30.15
CA ASP A 119 0.58 1.51 -29.77
C ASP A 119 1.42 1.64 -31.05
N SER A 120 1.49 2.87 -31.59
CA SER A 120 2.23 3.18 -32.80
C SER A 120 3.71 3.36 -32.45
N SER A 121 4.36 2.25 -32.13
CA SER A 121 5.75 1.89 -32.46
C SER A 121 6.17 0.68 -31.61
N GLU A 122 5.56 -0.48 -31.88
CA GLU A 122 6.20 -1.78 -31.62
C GLU A 122 7.44 -1.89 -32.52
N ALA A 123 8.49 -1.15 -32.18
CA ALA A 123 9.82 -1.67 -32.39
C ALA A 123 9.90 -2.90 -31.49
N ASP A 124 9.80 -4.08 -32.09
CA ASP A 124 9.77 -5.36 -31.40
C ASP A 124 11.05 -5.50 -30.58
N LEU A 125 10.99 -5.16 -29.30
CA LEU A 125 12.14 -5.18 -28.41
C LEU A 125 12.44 -6.64 -28.08
N VAL A 126 13.58 -7.13 -28.54
CA VAL A 126 13.97 -8.52 -28.35
C VAL A 126 14.68 -8.65 -27.02
N TRP A 127 14.06 -9.37 -26.09
CA TRP A 127 14.69 -9.74 -24.82
C TRP A 127 15.60 -10.95 -25.02
N THR A 128 16.86 -10.81 -24.63
CA THR A 128 17.76 -11.96 -24.57
C THR A 128 17.32 -12.93 -23.47
N ALA A 129 17.50 -14.24 -23.68
CA ALA A 129 17.22 -15.26 -22.67
C ALA A 129 17.82 -14.96 -21.28
N PRO A 130 19.10 -14.55 -21.15
CA PRO A 130 19.67 -14.21 -19.84
C PRO A 130 19.10 -12.93 -19.21
N ALA A 131 18.62 -11.96 -20.01
CA ALA A 131 17.92 -10.77 -19.49
C ALA A 131 16.52 -11.14 -18.97
N GLN A 132 15.80 -11.99 -19.68
CA GLN A 132 14.48 -12.48 -19.26
C GLN A 132 14.55 -13.29 -17.97
N GLU A 133 15.59 -14.11 -17.77
CA GLU A 133 15.79 -14.85 -16.52
C GLU A 133 15.99 -13.90 -15.32
N ARG A 134 16.78 -12.84 -15.49
CA ARG A 134 16.95 -11.80 -14.45
C ARG A 134 15.62 -11.13 -14.13
N LEU A 135 14.83 -10.78 -15.14
CA LEU A 135 13.51 -10.18 -14.96
C LEU A 135 12.56 -11.12 -14.18
N GLN A 136 12.66 -12.43 -14.37
CA GLN A 136 11.84 -13.41 -13.64
C GLN A 136 12.21 -13.52 -12.14
N ARG A 137 13.45 -13.21 -11.75
CA ARG A 137 13.85 -13.16 -10.33
C ARG A 137 13.23 -11.98 -9.58
N ILE A 138 12.77 -10.96 -10.30
CA ILE A 138 12.10 -9.79 -9.72
C ILE A 138 10.72 -10.20 -9.19
N PRO A 139 10.34 -9.77 -7.96
CA PRO A 139 9.02 -10.05 -7.41
C PRO A 139 7.89 -9.61 -8.34
N ILE A 140 6.80 -10.38 -8.37
CA ILE A 140 5.77 -10.24 -9.41
C ILE A 140 5.11 -8.86 -9.46
N PHE A 141 4.98 -8.19 -8.30
CA PHE A 141 4.33 -6.89 -8.16
C PHE A 141 5.16 -5.74 -8.74
N VAL A 142 6.49 -5.84 -8.73
CA VAL A 142 7.41 -4.83 -9.31
C VAL A 142 7.87 -5.19 -10.71
N ARG A 143 7.79 -6.47 -11.12
CA ARG A 143 8.28 -6.95 -12.41
C ARG A 143 7.74 -6.17 -13.61
N GLY A 144 6.45 -5.84 -13.61
CA GLY A 144 5.83 -5.07 -14.70
C GLY A 144 6.36 -3.63 -14.80
N MET A 145 6.59 -2.98 -13.66
CA MET A 145 7.18 -1.64 -13.61
C MET A 145 8.62 -1.65 -14.11
N VAL A 146 9.42 -2.62 -13.66
CA VAL A 146 10.82 -2.76 -14.08
C VAL A 146 10.93 -3.09 -15.58
N LYS A 147 10.09 -3.99 -16.10
CA LYS A 147 10.03 -4.32 -17.53
C LYS A 147 9.80 -3.06 -18.38
N LYS A 148 8.80 -2.24 -18.04
CA LYS A 148 8.49 -1.00 -18.75
C LYS A 148 9.65 0.01 -18.70
N SER A 149 10.29 0.15 -17.54
CA SER A 149 11.44 1.05 -17.38
C SER A 149 12.61 0.65 -18.27
N ILE A 150 12.91 -0.66 -18.36
CA ILE A 150 13.97 -1.17 -19.23
C ILE A 150 13.62 -0.99 -20.70
N GLU A 151 12.38 -1.28 -21.10
CA GLU A 151 11.92 -1.09 -22.48
C GLU A 151 11.97 0.38 -22.90
N GLN A 152 11.58 1.29 -22.01
CA GLN A 152 11.70 2.72 -22.24
C GLN A 152 13.16 3.14 -22.42
N TYR A 153 14.04 2.68 -21.54
CA TYR A 153 15.47 2.96 -21.63
C TYR A 153 16.09 2.44 -22.94
N ALA A 154 15.70 1.24 -23.38
CA ALA A 154 16.14 0.68 -24.65
C ALA A 154 15.71 1.55 -25.84
N ARG A 155 14.46 2.06 -25.83
CA ARG A 155 13.97 3.00 -26.86
C ARG A 155 14.72 4.32 -26.86
N GLU A 156 15.00 4.88 -25.68
CA GLU A 156 15.76 6.13 -25.54
C GLU A 156 17.20 6.00 -26.08
N LYS A 157 17.82 4.83 -25.89
CA LYS A 157 19.13 4.51 -26.47
C LYS A 157 19.09 4.08 -27.95
N GLY A 158 17.91 3.88 -28.52
CA GLY A 158 17.75 3.35 -29.88
C GLY A 158 18.21 1.89 -30.03
N CYS A 159 18.23 1.12 -28.93
CA CYS A 159 18.60 -0.28 -28.94
C CYS A 159 17.35 -1.16 -29.03
N HIS A 160 17.36 -2.12 -29.96
CA HIS A 160 16.27 -3.07 -30.17
C HIS A 160 16.45 -4.39 -29.41
N GLU A 161 17.65 -4.64 -28.89
CA GLU A 161 17.99 -5.83 -28.12
C GLU A 161 18.25 -5.45 -26.66
N ILE A 162 17.53 -6.11 -25.75
CA ILE A 162 17.66 -5.93 -24.31
C ILE A 162 18.57 -7.04 -23.79
N ASP A 163 19.82 -6.66 -23.52
CA ASP A 163 20.84 -7.52 -22.98
C ASP A 163 21.04 -7.32 -21.47
N VAL A 164 21.91 -8.16 -20.91
CA VAL A 164 22.27 -8.09 -19.50
C VAL A 164 23.05 -6.82 -19.17
N ALA A 165 23.96 -6.39 -20.05
CA ALA A 165 24.83 -5.25 -19.77
C ALA A 165 24.02 -3.96 -19.63
N MET A 166 23.00 -3.78 -20.48
CA MET A 166 22.04 -2.69 -20.40
C MET A 166 21.25 -2.71 -19.08
N MET A 167 20.79 -3.89 -18.64
CA MET A 167 20.08 -4.00 -17.35
C MET A 167 20.98 -3.63 -16.16
N GLU A 168 22.27 -3.97 -16.19
CA GLU A 168 23.22 -3.61 -15.13
C GLU A 168 23.55 -2.10 -15.15
N GLU A 169 23.67 -1.49 -16.33
CA GLU A 169 23.85 -0.04 -16.48
C GLU A 169 22.65 0.73 -15.88
N LEU A 170 21.43 0.23 -16.13
CA LEU A 170 20.21 0.82 -15.58
C LEU A 170 20.15 0.72 -14.06
N LYS A 171 20.55 -0.42 -13.46
CA LYS A 171 20.64 -0.53 -11.98
C LYS A 171 21.59 0.49 -11.38
N GLY A 172 22.75 0.71 -12.02
CA GLY A 172 23.73 1.70 -11.57
C GLY A 172 23.17 3.13 -11.54
N ASN A 173 22.29 3.47 -12.48
CA ASN A 173 21.65 4.79 -12.56
C ASN A 173 20.45 4.95 -11.62
N TYR A 174 19.68 3.89 -11.38
CA TYR A 174 18.40 3.96 -10.65
C TYR A 174 18.44 3.37 -9.23
N GLY A 175 19.57 2.81 -8.79
CA GLY A 175 19.80 2.42 -7.39
C GLY A 175 18.94 1.25 -6.88
N PHE A 176 18.65 0.28 -7.76
CA PHE A 176 17.95 -0.97 -7.42
C PHE A 176 18.91 -2.14 -7.14
#